data_AF-A0A835Y058-F1
#
_entry.id   AF-A0A835Y058-F1
#
_cell.length_a   1.000
_cell.length_b   1.000
_cell.length_c   1.000
_cell.angle_alpha   90.00
_cell.angle_beta   90.00
_cell.angle_gamma   90.00
#
_symmetry.space_group_name_H-M   'P 1'
#
loop_
_entity.id
_entity.type
_entity.pdbx_description
1 polymer ?
#
loop_
_entity_poly.entity_id
_entity_poly.type
_entity_poly.pdbx_seq_one_letter_code
_entity_poly.pdbx_strand_id
1 'polypeptide(L)'
;MLLRGCGQPQVARGQAPLQGGRSYVPLRSASPSSASTSPAGCCLTSFSAAPLGRVTALSSPGPAPALAPSPRAQPVPALGRRAQFVASASSSSASSSAASVAAAESRIEEPSTALLLAYFAAANRSLFAAQCLVEALVELYREGRSFEELQLMLRLATQGAAARARAAASAAASGAEAEAGTGGEEVVQPPLLQSQDEDVLASWVALVFLTLDELGVPRDLVSSASDSSAPTSYSGAGPAISVAGPGGGGGKSEGSTYLRGMLGYVRQTLGMYDEGQSLTAVAGLQGLVQQSSNAASSPFLLLMQQYTRLVLLTVEVVAAAGLATERPLRPAEAVSVRSSGYVGAFSGSCNDVAAALDADASAQQQQPCPSRGLAVRMLIAFMGAVLGSTWSLDKFVEAIRVAYDQGVAADELFAELDEREFAQSGGLLPISSQPPAAGSSQLPVAPQHEITKTLLSSWISLSYMTLAQLAVPYPSAGEKLGWAWAGFGDPIEAIGMNDFVGNVIRQMAGGDPRTTPAPPPPPDMVAQNLGPAGGEEEEEEEGASEGEEEPAGKGLEQLSKERRPRRSGPGSPLLRVQDDSLSSTSTAFRVLSQQVTLVQAVSRSVGFGSA
;
A
#
# COMPACT_ATOMS: atom_id res chain seq x y z
N MET A 1 -52.27 -15.48 42.50
CA MET A 1 -50.97 -15.23 43.17
C MET A 1 -50.16 -14.37 42.21
N LEU A 2 -50.14 -13.03 42.36
CA LEU A 2 -49.13 -12.24 43.11
C LEU A 2 -47.72 -12.49 42.54
N LEU A 3 -46.96 -11.55 41.94
CA LEU A 3 -46.74 -10.10 42.11
C LEU A 3 -46.09 -9.53 40.80
N ARG A 4 -46.50 -8.34 40.28
CA ARG A 4 -45.86 -6.98 40.36
C ARG A 4 -44.39 -6.90 39.87
N GLY A 5 -43.94 -5.89 39.10
CA GLY A 5 -44.58 -4.68 38.58
C GLY A 5 -43.58 -3.61 38.07
N CYS A 6 -44.14 -2.58 37.41
CA CYS A 6 -43.71 -1.17 37.23
C CYS A 6 -42.51 -0.85 36.29
N GLY A 7 -42.55 0.21 35.46
CA GLY A 7 -43.56 1.24 35.25
C GLY A 7 -43.25 2.20 34.08
N GLN A 8 -44.30 2.82 33.53
CA GLN A 8 -44.29 3.92 32.54
C GLN A 8 -44.39 5.29 33.25
N PRO A 9 -43.81 6.37 32.70
CA PRO A 9 -44.19 7.73 33.08
C PRO A 9 -45.29 8.31 32.17
N GLN A 10 -46.22 9.01 32.83
CA GLN A 10 -47.37 9.71 32.29
C GLN A 10 -47.04 11.06 31.64
N VAL A 11 -47.93 11.44 30.72
CA VAL A 11 -48.12 12.74 30.10
C VAL A 11 -48.72 13.73 31.10
N ALA A 12 -48.11 14.91 31.25
CA ALA A 12 -48.69 16.05 31.96
C ALA A 12 -48.90 17.23 30.99
N ARG A 13 -50.17 17.59 30.79
CA ARG A 13 -50.61 18.85 30.16
C ARG A 13 -50.59 19.96 31.20
N GLY A 14 -49.98 21.10 30.86
CA GLY A 14 -50.10 22.37 31.58
C GLY A 14 -50.37 23.50 30.60
N GLN A 15 -51.39 24.31 30.88
CA GLN A 15 -51.88 25.45 30.08
C GLN A 15 -51.47 26.79 30.72
N ALA A 16 -51.19 27.77 29.84
CA ALA A 16 -51.29 29.24 29.97
C ALA A 16 -50.15 30.03 30.70
N PRO A 17 -50.00 31.36 30.49
CA PRO A 17 -50.56 32.26 29.46
C PRO A 17 -49.53 33.18 28.73
N LEU A 18 -50.07 33.88 27.72
CA LEU A 18 -49.50 34.93 26.86
C LEU A 18 -49.06 36.20 27.63
N GLN A 19 -47.91 36.77 27.26
CA GLN A 19 -47.68 38.21 27.04
C GLN A 19 -46.23 38.47 26.58
N GLY A 20 -46.04 39.29 25.55
CA GLY A 20 -44.71 39.75 25.12
C GLY A 20 -44.64 40.13 23.66
N GLY A 21 -45.20 41.29 23.30
CA GLY A 21 -45.08 41.85 21.96
C GLY A 21 -43.66 42.36 21.68
N ARG A 22 -43.15 42.05 20.48
CA ARG A 22 -42.11 42.82 19.80
C ARG A 22 -42.38 42.82 18.31
N SER A 23 -42.68 44.00 17.80
CA SER A 23 -42.88 44.33 16.38
C SER A 23 -41.64 43.98 15.56
N TYR A 24 -41.83 43.25 14.47
CA TYR A 24 -40.86 43.13 13.38
C TYR A 24 -41.34 43.97 12.19
N VAL A 25 -40.45 44.87 11.75
CA VAL A 25 -40.58 45.70 10.55
C VAL A 25 -40.13 44.86 9.34
N PRO A 26 -40.86 44.84 8.21
CA PRO A 26 -40.40 44.15 7.01
C PRO A 26 -39.55 45.10 6.16
N LEU A 27 -38.27 44.73 5.92
CA LEU A 27 -37.46 45.37 4.89
C LEU A 27 -37.56 44.55 3.60
N ARG A 28 -37.97 45.28 2.55
CA ARG A 28 -38.23 44.83 1.18
C ARG A 28 -36.95 44.41 0.44
N SER A 29 -37.21 43.53 -0.52
CA SER A 29 -36.42 43.14 -1.68
C SER A 29 -35.68 44.27 -2.40
N ALA A 30 -34.46 43.98 -2.85
CA ALA A 30 -33.87 44.63 -4.03
C ALA A 30 -33.03 43.59 -4.82
N SER A 31 -33.51 43.25 -6.01
CA SER A 31 -32.76 42.59 -7.07
C SER A 31 -31.71 43.54 -7.66
N PRO A 32 -30.65 43.04 -8.31
CA PRO A 32 -29.99 43.78 -9.37
C PRO A 32 -30.16 43.09 -10.72
N SER A 33 -30.77 43.84 -11.62
CA SER A 33 -30.82 43.63 -13.06
C SER A 33 -29.46 43.90 -13.72
N SER A 34 -29.27 43.20 -14.83
CA SER A 34 -28.28 43.40 -15.88
C SER A 34 -28.18 44.85 -16.39
N ALA A 35 -26.95 45.28 -16.69
CA ALA A 35 -26.69 46.32 -17.68
C ALA A 35 -25.27 46.16 -18.24
N SER A 36 -25.21 45.88 -19.55
CA SER A 36 -24.06 46.17 -20.41
C SER A 36 -23.80 47.67 -20.43
N THR A 37 -22.54 48.10 -20.60
CA THR A 37 -22.08 49.10 -21.59
C THR A 37 -20.55 49.26 -21.45
N SER A 38 -19.83 49.05 -22.55
CA SER A 38 -18.45 49.53 -22.79
C SER A 38 -18.54 50.93 -23.43
N PRO A 39 -17.58 51.87 -23.27
CA PRO A 39 -16.40 51.90 -24.15
C PRO A 39 -15.10 52.52 -23.57
N ALA A 40 -13.99 52.31 -24.30
CA ALA A 40 -12.76 53.13 -24.51
C ALA A 40 -12.06 53.80 -23.28
N GLY A 41 -10.74 53.83 -23.12
CA GLY A 41 -9.56 53.55 -23.93
C GLY A 41 -8.32 54.22 -23.29
N CYS A 42 -7.10 53.83 -23.72
CA CYS A 42 -5.76 54.40 -23.45
C CYS A 42 -5.15 54.17 -22.04
N CYS A 43 -3.85 53.90 -21.84
CA CYS A 43 -2.67 53.69 -22.69
C CYS A 43 -1.46 53.25 -21.80
N LEU A 44 -0.53 52.45 -22.38
CA LEU A 44 0.92 52.29 -22.06
C LEU A 44 1.29 51.53 -20.75
N THR A 45 2.23 50.56 -20.72
CA THR A 45 3.48 50.37 -21.49
C THR A 45 3.82 48.89 -21.73
N SER A 46 4.45 48.65 -22.89
CA SER A 46 5.03 47.38 -23.37
C SER A 46 6.36 47.02 -22.69
N PHE A 47 6.69 45.73 -22.65
CA PHE A 47 7.98 45.24 -23.15
C PHE A 47 7.80 43.86 -23.81
N SER A 48 8.27 43.79 -25.06
CA SER A 48 8.28 42.65 -25.97
C SER A 48 9.71 42.47 -26.46
N ALA A 49 10.20 41.23 -26.49
CA ALA A 49 11.28 40.73 -27.34
C ALA A 49 11.24 39.18 -27.24
N ALA A 50 10.57 38.47 -28.14
CA ALA A 50 10.95 38.08 -29.51
C ALA A 50 11.73 36.74 -29.57
N PRO A 51 11.32 35.79 -30.44
CA PRO A 51 11.88 34.44 -30.55
C PRO A 51 12.87 34.30 -31.73
N LEU A 52 13.88 33.44 -31.58
CA LEU A 52 14.76 32.94 -32.65
C LEU A 52 15.13 31.49 -32.26
N GLY A 53 15.22 30.49 -33.14
CA GLY A 53 15.12 30.44 -34.58
C GLY A 53 15.26 28.97 -35.01
N ARG A 54 14.51 28.60 -36.05
CA ARG A 54 14.47 27.29 -36.70
C ARG A 54 15.60 27.24 -37.73
N VAL A 55 16.45 26.20 -37.71
CA VAL A 55 17.37 25.90 -38.82
C VAL A 55 17.21 24.43 -39.18
N THR A 56 16.99 24.17 -40.48
CA THR A 56 16.92 22.85 -41.09
C THR A 56 18.16 22.64 -41.97
N ALA A 57 18.66 21.40 -41.92
CA ALA A 57 19.40 20.62 -42.92
C ALA A 57 20.70 21.17 -43.54
N LEU A 58 21.76 20.35 -43.48
CA LEU A 58 22.51 19.89 -44.66
C LEU A 58 23.49 18.76 -44.30
N SER A 59 23.53 17.76 -45.19
CA SER A 59 24.33 16.54 -45.16
C SER A 59 25.75 16.77 -45.69
N SER A 60 26.77 16.13 -45.10
CA SER A 60 27.82 15.41 -45.84
C SER A 60 28.75 14.59 -44.93
N PRO A 61 29.38 13.51 -45.45
CA PRO A 61 29.99 12.46 -44.67
C PRO A 61 31.54 12.50 -44.61
N GLY A 62 32.09 11.89 -43.55
CA GLY A 62 33.45 11.32 -43.52
C GLY A 62 34.33 11.79 -42.36
N PRO A 63 35.47 11.13 -42.07
CA PRO A 63 35.76 9.69 -42.14
C PRO A 63 36.04 9.10 -40.74
N ALA A 64 36.02 7.76 -40.68
CA ALA A 64 36.27 6.95 -39.49
C ALA A 64 37.67 7.16 -38.86
N PRO A 65 37.79 7.09 -37.53
CA PRO A 65 39.03 6.68 -36.87
C PRO A 65 39.02 5.18 -36.56
N ALA A 66 40.19 4.59 -36.78
CA ALA A 66 40.46 3.17 -36.77
C ALA A 66 40.28 2.49 -35.40
N LEU A 67 39.84 1.24 -35.51
CA LEU A 67 39.94 0.15 -34.55
C LEU A 67 41.23 0.19 -33.71
N ALA A 68 41.06 0.16 -32.38
CA ALA A 68 42.06 -0.37 -31.45
C ALA A 68 41.47 -1.62 -30.76
N PRO A 69 42.20 -2.73 -30.69
CA PRO A 69 41.69 -4.01 -30.20
C PRO A 69 41.54 -4.02 -28.68
N SER A 70 40.34 -4.36 -28.20
CA SER A 70 40.06 -4.65 -26.80
C SER A 70 40.70 -5.98 -26.38
N PRO A 71 41.37 -6.06 -25.22
CA PRO A 71 42.06 -7.27 -24.79
C PRO A 71 41.06 -8.37 -24.38
N ARG A 72 41.36 -9.58 -24.85
CA ARG A 72 40.72 -10.85 -24.54
C ARG A 72 40.36 -10.99 -23.06
N ALA A 73 39.07 -11.20 -22.79
CA ALA A 73 38.60 -11.83 -21.56
C ALA A 73 39.24 -13.22 -21.44
N GLN A 74 39.98 -13.44 -20.35
CA GLN A 74 40.50 -14.75 -19.99
C GLN A 74 39.38 -15.62 -19.38
N PRO A 75 39.31 -16.92 -19.71
CA PRO A 75 38.39 -17.85 -19.07
C PRO A 75 38.87 -18.20 -17.67
N VAL A 76 37.98 -18.05 -16.69
CA VAL A 76 38.17 -18.53 -15.31
C VAL A 76 38.16 -20.06 -15.30
N PRO A 77 39.13 -20.74 -14.66
CA PRO A 77 39.16 -22.20 -14.61
C PRO A 77 38.08 -22.75 -13.67
N ALA A 78 37.21 -23.59 -14.21
CA ALA A 78 36.29 -24.43 -13.47
C ALA A 78 37.08 -25.49 -12.69
N LEU A 79 37.16 -25.32 -11.36
CA LEU A 79 37.64 -26.36 -10.45
C LEU A 79 36.51 -27.37 -10.21
N GLY A 80 36.64 -28.54 -10.84
CA GLY A 80 35.77 -29.67 -10.63
C GLY A 80 35.85 -30.22 -9.21
N ARG A 81 34.71 -30.29 -8.53
CA ARG A 81 34.46 -31.24 -7.44
C ARG A 81 33.27 -32.10 -7.80
N ARG A 82 33.59 -33.27 -8.33
CA ARG A 82 32.66 -34.37 -8.63
C ARG A 82 32.48 -35.18 -7.34
N ALA A 83 31.45 -34.87 -6.56
CA ALA A 83 30.97 -35.77 -5.52
C ALA A 83 29.87 -36.64 -6.14
N GLN A 84 30.19 -37.92 -6.36
CA GLN A 84 29.20 -38.92 -6.71
C GLN A 84 28.45 -39.32 -5.44
N PHE A 85 27.17 -38.95 -5.33
CA PHE A 85 26.25 -39.60 -4.41
C PHE A 85 25.31 -40.49 -5.23
N VAL A 86 25.39 -41.79 -4.98
CA VAL A 86 24.45 -42.80 -5.46
C VAL A 86 23.19 -42.66 -4.59
N ALA A 87 22.12 -42.13 -5.18
CA ALA A 87 20.81 -42.08 -4.54
C ALA A 87 20.09 -43.41 -4.78
N SER A 88 19.93 -44.18 -3.70
CA SER A 88 19.02 -45.33 -3.64
C SER A 88 17.60 -44.81 -3.50
N ALA A 89 16.75 -45.15 -4.46
CA ALA A 89 15.34 -44.83 -4.51
C ALA A 89 14.54 -45.68 -3.51
N SER A 90 13.82 -45.03 -2.58
CA SER A 90 12.65 -45.60 -1.89
C SER A 90 12.01 -44.59 -0.91
N SER A 91 10.95 -43.87 -1.34
CA SER A 91 9.80 -43.41 -0.52
C SER A 91 8.95 -42.31 -1.22
N SER A 92 8.40 -42.58 -2.40
CA SER A 92 7.54 -41.64 -3.14
C SER A 92 6.05 -41.91 -2.93
N SER A 93 5.51 -41.60 -1.74
CA SER A 93 4.06 -41.71 -1.49
C SER A 93 3.48 -40.81 -0.39
N ALA A 94 4.25 -39.87 0.17
CA ALA A 94 3.77 -38.94 1.21
C ALA A 94 3.71 -37.45 0.78
N SER A 95 4.22 -37.08 -0.40
CA SER A 95 4.31 -35.67 -0.86
C SER A 95 3.10 -35.18 -1.66
N SER A 96 2.17 -36.05 -2.08
CA SER A 96 1.05 -35.66 -2.93
C SER A 96 -0.13 -35.02 -2.19
N SER A 97 -0.24 -35.15 -0.86
CA SER A 97 -1.31 -34.50 -0.08
C SER A 97 -0.94 -33.11 0.43
N ALA A 98 0.34 -32.82 0.63
CA ALA A 98 0.80 -31.48 0.98
C ALA A 98 0.71 -30.53 -0.23
N ALA A 99 1.05 -31.02 -1.43
CA ALA A 99 0.93 -30.28 -2.67
C ALA A 99 -0.54 -29.97 -3.05
N SER A 100 -1.51 -30.84 -2.72
CA SER A 100 -2.92 -30.58 -3.00
C SER A 100 -3.56 -29.57 -2.04
N VAL A 101 -3.04 -29.47 -0.81
CA VAL A 101 -3.42 -28.40 0.15
C VAL A 101 -2.79 -27.07 -0.27
N ALA A 102 -1.54 -27.08 -0.78
CA ALA A 102 -0.86 -25.91 -1.34
C ALA A 102 -1.49 -25.39 -2.65
N ALA A 103 -1.96 -26.29 -3.52
CA ALA A 103 -2.69 -25.94 -4.74
C ALA A 103 -4.15 -25.48 -4.46
N ALA A 104 -4.74 -25.90 -3.35
CA ALA A 104 -6.01 -25.36 -2.84
C ALA A 104 -5.82 -24.02 -2.08
N GLU A 105 -4.59 -23.71 -1.68
CA GLU A 105 -4.16 -22.54 -0.90
C GLU A 105 -4.19 -21.22 -1.69
N SER A 106 -4.28 -21.28 -3.03
CA SER A 106 -4.21 -20.12 -3.95
C SER A 106 -5.57 -19.54 -4.38
N ARG A 107 -6.70 -20.15 -4.01
CA ARG A 107 -8.04 -19.72 -4.49
C ARG A 107 -8.81 -18.83 -3.53
N ILE A 108 -8.16 -17.87 -2.87
CA ILE A 108 -8.92 -16.66 -2.54
C ILE A 108 -9.17 -16.00 -3.89
N GLU A 109 -10.41 -16.09 -4.39
CA GLU A 109 -10.80 -15.52 -5.67
C GLU A 109 -10.27 -14.08 -5.74
N GLU A 110 -9.50 -13.80 -6.80
CA GLU A 110 -8.87 -12.51 -7.13
C GLU A 110 -9.74 -11.28 -6.77
N PRO A 111 -11.06 -11.27 -7.01
CA PRO A 111 -11.92 -10.16 -6.61
C PRO A 111 -12.02 -9.92 -5.10
N SER A 112 -12.08 -10.97 -4.28
CA SER A 112 -12.20 -10.81 -2.82
C SER A 112 -10.94 -10.18 -2.22
N THR A 113 -9.76 -10.50 -2.77
CA THR A 113 -8.50 -9.83 -2.40
C THR A 113 -8.51 -8.36 -2.80
N ALA A 114 -8.95 -8.04 -4.03
CA ALA A 114 -9.06 -6.67 -4.49
C ALA A 114 -9.99 -5.84 -3.59
N LEU A 115 -11.14 -6.39 -3.19
CA LEU A 115 -12.09 -5.72 -2.31
C LEU A 115 -11.55 -5.51 -0.90
N LEU A 116 -10.89 -6.50 -0.31
CA LEU A 116 -10.33 -6.40 1.03
C LEU A 116 -9.18 -5.40 1.09
N LEU A 117 -8.29 -5.36 0.10
CA LEU A 117 -7.19 -4.39 0.04
C LEU A 117 -7.73 -2.97 -0.07
N ALA A 118 -8.68 -2.76 -0.98
CA ALA A 118 -9.29 -1.45 -1.16
C ALA A 118 -10.10 -1.02 0.08
N TYR A 119 -10.75 -1.95 0.78
CA TYR A 119 -11.43 -1.69 2.06
C TYR A 119 -10.46 -1.20 3.14
N PHE A 120 -9.37 -1.93 3.39
CA PHE A 120 -8.38 -1.54 4.40
C PHE A 120 -7.76 -0.18 4.07
N ALA A 121 -7.48 0.10 2.80
CA ALA A 121 -6.95 1.39 2.40
C ALA A 121 -8.00 2.53 2.49
N ALA A 122 -9.27 2.24 2.18
CA ALA A 122 -10.36 3.21 2.26
C ALA A 122 -10.73 3.58 3.71
N ALA A 123 -10.36 2.76 4.70
CA ALA A 123 -10.56 3.06 6.12
C ALA A 123 -9.88 4.39 6.53
N ASN A 124 -8.78 4.80 5.88
CA ASN A 124 -8.16 6.11 6.09
C ASN A 124 -8.82 7.26 5.29
N ARG A 125 -10.07 7.06 4.85
CA ARG A 125 -10.82 8.03 4.03
C ARG A 125 -10.11 8.34 2.70
N SER A 126 -9.28 7.42 2.24
CA SER A 126 -8.61 7.47 0.93
C SER A 126 -9.66 7.46 -0.17
N LEU A 127 -9.75 8.55 -0.92
CA LEU A 127 -10.66 8.65 -2.05
C LEU A 127 -10.21 7.70 -3.17
N PHE A 128 -8.90 7.58 -3.38
CA PHE A 128 -8.33 6.69 -4.39
C PHE A 128 -8.63 5.22 -4.10
N ALA A 129 -8.48 4.77 -2.85
CA ALA A 129 -8.81 3.41 -2.47
C ALA A 129 -10.31 3.12 -2.61
N ALA A 130 -11.16 4.08 -2.23
CA ALA A 130 -12.60 3.96 -2.42
C ALA A 130 -12.97 3.90 -3.92
N GLN A 131 -12.27 4.64 -4.78
CA GLN A 131 -12.45 4.57 -6.23
C GLN A 131 -12.08 3.18 -6.74
N CYS A 132 -10.93 2.64 -6.34
CA CYS A 132 -10.49 1.31 -6.74
C CYS A 132 -11.45 0.20 -6.27
N LEU A 133 -12.02 0.34 -5.06
CA LEU A 133 -13.08 -0.54 -4.56
C LEU A 133 -14.32 -0.48 -5.46
N VAL A 134 -14.78 0.72 -5.79
CA VAL A 134 -15.95 0.93 -6.65
C VAL A 134 -15.70 0.40 -8.05
N GLU A 135 -14.54 0.66 -8.66
CA GLU A 135 -14.17 0.12 -9.98
C GLU A 135 -14.23 -1.42 -9.98
N ALA A 136 -13.67 -2.08 -8.96
CA ALA A 136 -13.73 -3.54 -8.84
C ALA A 136 -15.17 -4.06 -8.67
N LEU A 137 -16.00 -3.37 -7.88
CA LEU A 137 -17.40 -3.73 -7.69
C LEU A 137 -18.25 -3.51 -8.95
N VAL A 138 -17.96 -2.46 -9.73
CA VAL A 138 -18.61 -2.20 -11.02
C VAL A 138 -18.28 -3.32 -12.01
N GLU A 139 -17.04 -3.77 -12.07
CA GLU A 139 -16.63 -4.90 -12.93
C GLU A 139 -17.35 -6.19 -12.52
N LEU A 140 -17.35 -6.52 -11.22
CA LEU A 140 -18.04 -7.72 -10.70
C LEU A 140 -19.56 -7.66 -10.92
N TYR A 141 -20.17 -6.49 -10.78
CA TYR A 141 -21.58 -6.28 -11.09
C TYR A 141 -21.85 -6.53 -12.58
N ARG A 142 -20.99 -6.01 -13.46
CA ARG A 142 -21.11 -6.19 -14.91
C ARG A 142 -20.92 -7.65 -15.32
N GLU A 143 -20.03 -8.39 -14.68
CA GLU A 143 -19.90 -9.84 -14.85
C GLU A 143 -21.15 -10.63 -14.42
N GLY A 144 -22.11 -9.97 -13.78
CA GLY A 144 -23.36 -10.58 -13.34
C GLY A 144 -23.28 -11.25 -11.97
N ARG A 145 -22.21 -11.02 -11.20
CA ARG A 145 -22.10 -11.52 -9.81
C ARG A 145 -23.22 -10.92 -8.97
N SER A 146 -23.82 -11.74 -8.10
CA SER A 146 -24.85 -11.29 -7.17
C SER A 146 -24.24 -10.72 -5.87
N PHE A 147 -25.02 -9.90 -5.16
CA PHE A 147 -24.63 -9.37 -3.85
C PHE A 147 -24.40 -10.51 -2.84
N GLU A 148 -25.29 -11.52 -2.84
CA GLU A 148 -25.21 -12.68 -1.96
C GLU A 148 -23.97 -13.53 -2.22
N GLU A 149 -23.59 -13.71 -3.50
CA GLU A 149 -22.34 -14.39 -3.87
C GLU A 149 -21.13 -13.64 -3.32
N LEU A 150 -21.04 -12.32 -3.54
CA LEU A 150 -19.94 -11.52 -3.04
C LEU A 150 -19.85 -11.53 -1.52
N GLN A 151 -20.99 -11.44 -0.82
CA GLN A 151 -21.02 -11.53 0.64
C GLN A 151 -20.52 -12.88 1.13
N LEU A 152 -20.90 -13.97 0.47
CA LEU A 152 -20.41 -15.32 0.79
C LEU A 152 -18.91 -15.43 0.53
N MET A 153 -18.42 -14.95 -0.62
CA MET A 153 -17.00 -14.97 -0.97
C MET A 153 -16.16 -14.17 0.02
N LEU A 154 -16.62 -12.98 0.41
CA LEU A 154 -15.94 -12.16 1.42
C LEU A 154 -15.88 -12.87 2.78
N ARG A 155 -16.99 -13.48 3.23
CA ARG A 155 -17.01 -14.27 4.47
C ARG A 155 -16.07 -15.47 4.41
N LEU A 156 -16.01 -16.16 3.28
CA LEU A 156 -15.08 -17.28 3.09
C LEU A 156 -13.63 -16.80 3.07
N ALA A 157 -13.33 -15.65 2.46
CA ALA A 157 -11.98 -15.09 2.44
C ALA A 157 -11.51 -14.65 3.84
N THR A 158 -12.38 -14.01 4.63
CA THR A 158 -12.05 -13.54 5.99
C THR A 158 -11.91 -14.70 6.98
N GLN A 159 -12.80 -15.70 6.91
CA GLN A 159 -12.75 -16.89 7.77
C GLN A 159 -11.64 -17.86 7.34
N GLY A 160 -11.44 -18.03 6.03
CA GLY A 160 -10.39 -18.88 5.47
C GLY A 160 -8.99 -18.40 5.82
N ALA A 161 -8.76 -17.09 5.89
CA ALA A 161 -7.53 -16.53 6.42
C ALA A 161 -7.26 -16.96 7.88
N ALA A 162 -8.28 -16.91 8.74
CA ALA A 162 -8.16 -17.32 10.14
C ALA A 162 -7.96 -18.84 10.31
N ALA A 163 -8.58 -19.66 9.44
CA ALA A 163 -8.37 -21.10 9.44
C ALA A 163 -6.95 -21.49 8.99
N ARG A 164 -6.42 -20.83 7.95
CA ARG A 164 -5.05 -21.05 7.44
C ARG A 164 -3.99 -20.69 8.48
N ALA A 165 -4.16 -19.57 9.16
CA ALA A 165 -3.32 -19.17 10.28
C ALA A 165 -3.21 -20.27 11.36
N ARG A 166 -4.35 -20.86 11.75
CA ARG A 166 -4.40 -21.97 12.71
C ARG A 166 -3.72 -23.23 12.19
N ALA A 167 -3.93 -23.58 10.92
CA ALA A 167 -3.29 -24.73 10.31
C ALA A 167 -1.75 -24.58 10.30
N ALA A 168 -1.24 -23.41 9.88
CA ALA A 168 0.19 -23.11 9.87
C ALA A 168 0.80 -23.15 11.28
N ALA A 169 0.12 -22.57 12.28
CA ALA A 169 0.55 -22.63 13.67
C ALA A 169 0.60 -24.07 14.21
N SER A 170 -0.40 -24.90 13.87
CA SER A 170 -0.43 -26.31 14.27
C SER A 170 0.69 -27.14 13.62
N ALA A 171 1.02 -26.87 12.36
CA ALA A 171 2.13 -27.53 11.67
C ALA A 171 3.48 -27.16 12.29
N ALA A 172 3.69 -25.87 12.59
CA ALA A 172 4.90 -25.41 13.27
C ALA A 172 5.05 -26.01 14.69
N ALA A 173 3.95 -26.14 15.43
CA ALA A 173 3.95 -26.77 16.75
C ALA A 173 4.31 -28.26 16.67
N SER A 174 3.77 -28.99 15.67
CA SER A 174 4.05 -30.43 15.51
C SER A 174 5.51 -30.75 15.14
N GLY A 175 6.24 -29.81 14.53
CA GLY A 175 7.66 -29.95 14.26
C GLY A 175 8.56 -29.70 15.47
N ALA A 176 8.05 -29.04 16.51
CA ALA A 176 8.82 -28.59 17.67
C ALA A 176 8.69 -29.49 18.92
N GLU A 177 7.79 -30.48 18.93
CA GLU A 177 7.56 -31.37 20.09
C GLU A 177 8.71 -32.35 20.40
N ALA A 178 9.83 -32.34 19.65
CA ALA A 178 10.96 -33.22 19.93
C ALA A 178 11.92 -32.71 21.02
N GLU A 179 11.94 -31.42 21.37
CA GLU A 179 12.86 -30.90 22.40
C GLU A 179 12.21 -29.89 23.35
N ALA A 180 12.05 -30.34 24.60
CA ALA A 180 11.95 -29.58 25.85
C ALA A 180 10.75 -28.63 26.06
N GLY A 181 9.81 -29.11 26.88
CA GLY A 181 8.65 -28.37 27.35
C GLY A 181 8.97 -27.06 28.07
N THR A 182 8.51 -25.97 27.49
CA THR A 182 8.20 -24.71 28.18
C THR A 182 6.96 -24.12 27.51
N GLY A 183 5.97 -23.71 28.31
CA GLY A 183 4.60 -23.43 27.86
C GLY A 183 4.48 -22.35 26.78
N GLY A 184 4.41 -22.79 25.52
CA GLY A 184 4.09 -21.94 24.38
C GLY A 184 2.64 -21.49 24.46
N GLU A 185 2.45 -20.21 24.76
CA GLU A 185 1.16 -19.53 24.63
C GLU A 185 0.70 -19.67 23.16
N GLU A 186 -0.40 -20.37 22.94
CA GLU A 186 -0.99 -20.56 21.61
C GLU A 186 -1.33 -19.18 21.03
N VAL A 187 -0.54 -18.72 20.06
CA VAL A 187 -0.75 -17.45 19.38
C VAL A 187 -1.99 -17.57 18.50
N VAL A 188 -3.16 -17.31 19.08
CA VAL A 188 -4.43 -17.26 18.35
C VAL A 188 -4.38 -16.04 17.42
N GLN A 189 -4.19 -16.27 16.12
CA GLN A 189 -4.22 -15.20 15.15
C GLN A 189 -5.65 -14.64 15.03
N PRO A 190 -5.86 -13.32 15.18
CA PRO A 190 -7.18 -12.72 15.10
C PRO A 190 -7.77 -12.87 13.69
N PRO A 191 -9.11 -12.90 13.54
CA PRO A 191 -9.75 -12.88 12.24
C PRO A 191 -9.34 -11.63 11.45
N LEU A 192 -9.27 -11.76 10.12
CA LEU A 192 -8.81 -10.68 9.25
C LEU A 192 -9.67 -9.42 9.38
N LEU A 193 -10.99 -9.62 9.49
CA LEU A 193 -11.97 -8.58 9.77
C LEU A 193 -12.75 -8.93 11.04
N GLN A 194 -13.10 -7.91 11.81
CA GLN A 194 -14.07 -8.07 12.88
C GLN A 194 -15.48 -8.23 12.27
N SER A 195 -16.42 -8.84 12.98
CA SER A 195 -17.79 -9.01 12.47
C SER A 195 -18.43 -7.68 12.09
N GLN A 196 -18.14 -6.61 12.84
CA GLN A 196 -18.59 -5.26 12.51
C GLN A 196 -18.00 -4.74 11.20
N ASP A 197 -16.72 -4.99 10.93
CA ASP A 197 -16.08 -4.57 9.68
C ASP A 197 -16.63 -5.36 8.48
N GLU A 198 -16.94 -6.64 8.66
CA GLU A 198 -17.60 -7.46 7.65
C GLU A 198 -18.98 -6.89 7.29
N ASP A 199 -19.77 -6.47 8.28
CA ASP A 199 -21.08 -5.86 8.07
C ASP A 199 -20.95 -4.50 7.37
N VAL A 200 -19.94 -3.69 7.71
CA VAL A 200 -19.65 -2.41 7.04
C VAL A 200 -19.26 -2.64 5.58
N LEU A 201 -18.36 -3.59 5.31
CA LEU A 201 -17.97 -3.93 3.94
C LEU A 201 -19.16 -4.46 3.13
N ALA A 202 -19.98 -5.35 3.71
CA ALA A 202 -21.20 -5.83 3.06
C ALA A 202 -22.17 -4.67 2.76
N SER A 203 -22.29 -3.70 3.66
CA SER A 203 -23.09 -2.48 3.43
C SER A 203 -22.55 -1.68 2.23
N TRP A 204 -21.23 -1.57 2.08
CA TRP A 204 -20.61 -0.85 0.96
C TRP A 204 -20.88 -1.54 -0.38
N VAL A 205 -20.70 -2.86 -0.43
CA VAL A 205 -21.01 -3.67 -1.63
C VAL A 205 -22.49 -3.47 -2.02
N ALA A 206 -23.40 -3.54 -1.04
CA ALA A 206 -24.83 -3.34 -1.28
C ALA A 206 -25.14 -1.93 -1.80
N LEU A 207 -24.54 -0.88 -1.23
CA LEU A 207 -24.74 0.50 -1.69
C LEU A 207 -24.29 0.68 -3.14
N VAL A 208 -23.13 0.13 -3.52
CA VAL A 208 -22.65 0.21 -4.91
C VAL A 208 -23.60 -0.53 -5.84
N PHE A 209 -23.98 -1.76 -5.52
CA PHE A 209 -24.86 -2.58 -6.36
C PHE A 209 -26.26 -1.97 -6.52
N LEU A 210 -26.87 -1.50 -5.43
CA LEU A 210 -28.15 -0.80 -5.47
C LEU A 210 -28.07 0.52 -6.25
N THR A 211 -26.93 1.20 -6.21
CA THR A 211 -26.70 2.41 -7.03
C THR A 211 -26.63 2.05 -8.51
N LEU A 212 -25.90 0.98 -8.87
CA LEU A 212 -25.81 0.52 -10.27
C LEU A 212 -27.16 0.05 -10.82
N ASP A 213 -27.94 -0.67 -10.00
CA ASP A 213 -29.32 -1.06 -10.34
C ASP A 213 -30.21 0.18 -10.56
N GLU A 214 -30.14 1.21 -9.71
CA GLU A 214 -30.93 2.45 -9.91
C GLU A 214 -30.45 3.34 -11.06
N LEU A 215 -29.18 3.24 -11.44
CA LEU A 215 -28.68 3.90 -12.65
C LEU A 215 -29.08 3.15 -13.93
N GLY A 216 -29.58 1.92 -13.81
CA GLY A 216 -29.89 1.05 -14.94
C GLY A 216 -28.64 0.65 -15.72
N VAL A 217 -27.52 0.43 -15.02
CA VAL A 217 -26.28 -0.06 -15.66
C VAL A 217 -26.53 -1.49 -16.14
N PRO A 218 -26.34 -1.81 -17.43
CA PRO A 218 -26.55 -3.16 -17.92
C PRO A 218 -25.53 -4.12 -17.31
N ARG A 219 -26.00 -5.30 -16.90
CA ARG A 219 -25.13 -6.43 -16.59
C ARG A 219 -24.76 -7.11 -17.91
N ASP A 220 -23.47 -7.37 -18.11
CA ASP A 220 -22.96 -8.23 -19.17
C ASP A 220 -23.31 -9.67 -18.78
N LEU A 221 -24.61 -9.99 -18.81
CA LEU A 221 -25.07 -11.36 -18.69
C LEU A 221 -24.41 -12.10 -19.83
N VAL A 222 -23.35 -12.85 -19.50
CA VAL A 222 -22.61 -13.70 -20.42
C VAL A 222 -23.68 -14.39 -21.22
N SER A 223 -23.78 -13.98 -22.49
CA SER A 223 -24.74 -14.53 -23.42
C SER A 223 -24.33 -15.97 -23.63
N SER A 224 -24.79 -16.82 -22.71
CA SER A 224 -24.83 -18.27 -22.77
C SER A 224 -25.92 -18.66 -23.78
N ALA A 225 -25.89 -17.96 -24.92
CA ALA A 225 -26.60 -18.23 -26.14
C ALA A 225 -25.80 -19.31 -26.90
N SER A 226 -25.67 -20.47 -26.28
CA SER A 226 -25.31 -21.72 -26.95
C SER A 226 -26.25 -22.80 -26.45
N ASP A 227 -27.51 -22.67 -26.86
CA ASP A 227 -28.39 -23.76 -27.32
C ASP A 227 -29.88 -23.46 -27.04
N SER A 228 -30.46 -22.69 -27.97
CA SER A 228 -31.62 -23.14 -28.75
C SER A 228 -32.64 -24.07 -28.09
N SER A 229 -33.56 -23.55 -27.28
CA SER A 229 -34.97 -23.97 -27.36
C SER A 229 -35.97 -22.94 -26.78
N ALA A 230 -36.64 -22.26 -27.71
CA ALA A 230 -37.94 -21.58 -27.64
C ALA A 230 -38.09 -20.28 -26.79
N PRO A 231 -38.72 -19.24 -27.36
CA PRO A 231 -38.94 -17.97 -26.71
C PRO A 231 -40.16 -18.04 -25.78
N THR A 232 -39.94 -18.14 -24.48
CA THR A 232 -40.97 -17.71 -23.53
C THR A 232 -40.68 -16.25 -23.23
N SER A 233 -41.50 -15.38 -23.83
CA SER A 233 -41.53 -13.94 -23.63
C SER A 233 -41.60 -13.59 -22.14
N TYR A 234 -40.43 -13.43 -21.51
CA TYR A 234 -40.30 -12.75 -20.23
C TYR A 234 -40.29 -11.26 -20.55
N SER A 235 -41.49 -10.67 -20.49
CA SER A 235 -41.66 -9.22 -20.51
C SER A 235 -40.87 -8.66 -19.32
N GLY A 236 -39.76 -7.98 -19.60
CA GLY A 236 -38.99 -7.19 -18.65
C GLY A 236 -39.85 -6.05 -18.10
N ALA A 237 -40.66 -6.36 -17.10
CA ALA A 237 -40.96 -5.40 -16.06
C ALA A 237 -39.81 -5.53 -15.05
N GLY A 238 -39.15 -4.41 -14.73
CA GLY A 238 -38.12 -4.37 -13.69
C GLY A 238 -38.62 -4.96 -12.36
N PRO A 239 -37.74 -5.11 -11.36
CA PRO A 239 -38.15 -5.61 -10.05
C PRO A 239 -39.05 -4.58 -9.37
N ALA A 240 -40.33 -4.54 -9.75
CA ALA A 240 -41.38 -4.04 -8.92
C ALA A 240 -41.38 -4.95 -7.69
N ILE A 241 -40.85 -4.40 -6.59
CA ILE A 241 -41.05 -4.92 -5.24
C ILE A 241 -42.57 -5.01 -5.06
N SER A 242 -43.14 -6.17 -5.36
CA SER A 242 -44.55 -6.47 -5.23
C SER A 242 -44.88 -6.59 -3.75
N VAL A 243 -45.22 -5.44 -3.17
CA VAL A 243 -45.92 -5.35 -1.89
C VAL A 243 -47.34 -5.86 -2.11
N ALA A 244 -47.58 -7.15 -1.89
CA ALA A 244 -48.82 -7.70 -1.31
C ALA A 244 -48.92 -9.21 -1.51
N GLY A 245 -48.73 -9.95 -0.41
CA GLY A 245 -49.08 -11.37 -0.30
C GLY A 245 -48.93 -11.81 1.15
N PRO A 246 -50.00 -11.79 1.96
CA PRO A 246 -49.94 -12.26 3.33
C PRO A 246 -50.12 -13.78 3.32
N GLY A 247 -49.02 -14.54 3.28
CA GLY A 247 -49.15 -15.99 3.35
C GLY A 247 -47.83 -16.75 3.25
N GLY A 248 -47.21 -17.01 4.40
CA GLY A 248 -46.48 -18.25 4.68
C GLY A 248 -45.14 -18.46 3.96
N GLY A 249 -44.04 -18.25 4.69
CA GLY A 249 -42.71 -18.70 4.27
C GLY A 249 -41.59 -18.01 5.05
N GLY A 250 -41.45 -18.35 6.33
CA GLY A 250 -40.47 -17.76 7.24
C GLY A 250 -39.03 -18.13 6.91
N GLY A 251 -38.11 -17.17 7.10
CA GLY A 251 -36.68 -17.46 7.29
C GLY A 251 -35.69 -16.55 6.55
N LYS A 252 -36.10 -15.78 5.53
CA LYS A 252 -35.16 -14.97 4.72
C LYS A 252 -35.53 -13.48 4.58
N SER A 253 -36.52 -12.97 5.31
CA SER A 253 -37.03 -11.61 5.09
C SER A 253 -36.22 -10.48 5.75
N GLU A 254 -35.30 -10.79 6.66
CA GLU A 254 -34.56 -9.76 7.41
C GLU A 254 -33.54 -9.02 6.51
N GLY A 255 -32.90 -9.72 5.58
CA GLY A 255 -32.05 -9.06 4.57
C GLY A 255 -32.85 -8.12 3.64
N SER A 256 -34.13 -8.43 3.40
CA SER A 256 -34.97 -7.65 2.49
C SER A 256 -35.37 -6.28 3.05
N THR A 257 -35.60 -6.15 4.36
CA THR A 257 -35.96 -4.86 4.96
C THR A 257 -34.77 -3.91 5.01
N TYR A 258 -33.59 -4.44 5.35
CA TYR A 258 -32.34 -3.70 5.37
C TYR A 258 -31.95 -3.18 3.99
N LEU A 259 -31.92 -4.05 2.96
CA LEU A 259 -31.65 -3.66 1.58
C LEU A 259 -32.67 -2.63 1.07
N ARG A 260 -33.96 -2.75 1.44
CA ARG A 260 -34.99 -1.76 1.09
C ARG A 260 -34.73 -0.39 1.73
N GLY A 261 -34.27 -0.36 2.98
CA GLY A 261 -33.85 0.87 3.65
C GLY A 261 -32.67 1.54 2.95
N MET A 262 -31.64 0.76 2.60
CA MET A 262 -30.50 1.26 1.83
C MET A 262 -30.87 1.75 0.44
N LEU A 263 -31.78 1.06 -0.26
CA LEU A 263 -32.28 1.54 -1.56
C LEU A 263 -33.00 2.89 -1.42
N GLY A 264 -33.79 3.08 -0.36
CA GLY A 264 -34.40 4.38 -0.05
C GLY A 264 -33.34 5.47 0.16
N TYR A 265 -32.25 5.15 0.86
CA TYR A 265 -31.13 6.05 1.05
C TYR A 265 -30.36 6.36 -0.25
N VAL A 266 -30.14 5.36 -1.11
CA VAL A 266 -29.51 5.53 -2.43
C VAL A 266 -30.35 6.48 -3.28
N ARG A 267 -31.67 6.26 -3.38
CA ARG A 267 -32.59 7.16 -4.10
C ARG A 267 -32.54 8.59 -3.60
N GLN A 268 -32.52 8.78 -2.28
CA GLN A 268 -32.39 10.11 -1.68
C GLN A 268 -31.06 10.78 -2.07
N THR A 269 -29.95 10.04 -1.97
CA THR A 269 -28.61 10.55 -2.31
C THR A 269 -28.50 10.88 -3.80
N LEU A 270 -29.06 10.04 -4.66
CA LEU A 270 -29.15 10.31 -6.08
C LEU A 270 -30.04 11.53 -6.39
N GLY A 271 -31.11 11.77 -5.62
CA GLY A 271 -31.88 13.01 -5.72
C GLY A 271 -31.03 14.25 -5.43
N MET A 272 -30.17 14.19 -4.40
CA MET A 272 -29.22 15.28 -4.12
C MET A 272 -28.21 15.47 -5.24
N TYR A 273 -27.76 14.38 -5.87
CA TYR A 273 -26.90 14.47 -7.06
C TYR A 273 -27.62 15.20 -8.19
N ASP A 274 -28.89 14.88 -8.48
CA ASP A 274 -29.68 15.61 -9.50
C ASP A 274 -29.80 17.10 -9.20
N GLU A 275 -29.89 17.47 -7.92
CA GLU A 275 -29.95 18.86 -7.48
C GLU A 275 -28.64 19.64 -7.66
N GLY A 276 -27.53 18.98 -8.03
CA GLY A 276 -26.24 19.65 -8.24
C GLY A 276 -25.16 19.30 -7.22
N GLN A 277 -25.43 18.42 -6.26
CA GLN A 277 -24.41 18.07 -5.27
C GLN A 277 -23.40 17.06 -5.84
N SER A 278 -22.19 17.53 -6.12
CA SER A 278 -21.06 16.70 -6.57
C SER A 278 -20.32 16.07 -5.39
N LEU A 279 -19.49 15.06 -5.66
CA LEU A 279 -18.65 14.42 -4.65
C LEU A 279 -17.69 15.42 -3.99
N THR A 280 -17.13 16.34 -4.78
CA THR A 280 -16.24 17.40 -4.29
C THR A 280 -16.96 18.36 -3.33
N ALA A 281 -18.19 18.76 -3.66
CA ALA A 281 -19.01 19.62 -2.81
C ALA A 281 -19.34 18.94 -1.48
N VAL A 282 -19.79 17.67 -1.52
CA VAL A 282 -20.11 16.91 -0.31
C VAL A 282 -18.85 16.64 0.53
N ALA A 283 -17.73 16.32 -0.09
CA ALA A 283 -16.47 16.13 0.62
C ALA A 283 -16.01 17.40 1.34
N GLY A 284 -16.15 18.57 0.69
CA GLY A 284 -15.86 19.88 1.27
C GLY A 284 -16.76 20.19 2.48
N LEU A 285 -18.07 19.96 2.35
CA LEU A 285 -19.02 20.15 3.46
C LEU A 285 -18.72 19.23 4.65
N GLN A 286 -18.43 17.96 4.40
CA GLN A 286 -18.08 17.00 5.45
C GLN A 286 -16.76 17.36 6.14
N GLY A 287 -15.78 17.90 5.39
CA GLY A 287 -14.53 18.43 5.94
C GLY A 287 -14.78 19.60 6.90
N LEU A 288 -15.63 20.56 6.50
CA LEU A 288 -16.00 21.70 7.35
C LEU A 288 -16.72 21.27 8.63
N VAL A 289 -17.64 20.30 8.53
CA VAL A 289 -18.34 19.75 9.71
C VAL A 289 -17.36 19.12 10.68
N GLN A 290 -16.38 18.35 10.19
CA GLN A 290 -15.36 17.72 11.03
C GLN A 290 -14.41 18.73 11.68
N GLN A 291 -14.08 19.83 11.00
CA GLN A 291 -13.26 20.91 11.57
C GLN A 291 -14.02 21.72 12.63
N SER A 292 -15.32 21.94 12.42
CA SER A 292 -16.17 22.71 13.35
C SER A 292 -16.48 21.95 14.65
N SER A 293 -16.50 20.62 14.57
CA SER A 293 -16.83 19.76 15.69
C SER A 293 -15.55 19.27 16.37
N ASN A 294 -15.00 20.08 17.27
CA ASN A 294 -14.00 19.60 18.25
C ASN A 294 -14.58 18.53 19.21
N ALA A 295 -15.90 18.36 19.22
CA ALA A 295 -16.59 17.28 19.91
C ALA A 295 -16.55 16.00 19.06
N ALA A 296 -16.16 14.88 19.68
CA ALA A 296 -16.05 13.57 19.06
C ALA A 296 -17.23 13.30 18.11
N SER A 297 -16.94 13.27 16.80
CA SER A 297 -17.95 12.95 15.80
C SER A 297 -18.52 11.56 16.07
N SER A 298 -19.84 11.45 16.19
CA SER A 298 -20.51 10.16 16.38
C SER A 298 -20.07 9.18 15.27
N PRO A 299 -19.64 7.94 15.60
CA PRO A 299 -19.26 6.94 14.61
C PRO A 299 -20.32 6.69 13.55
N PHE A 300 -21.59 6.79 13.94
CA PHE A 300 -22.73 6.69 13.03
C PHE A 300 -22.73 7.80 11.97
N LEU A 301 -22.42 9.04 12.34
CA LEU A 301 -22.37 10.15 11.38
C LEU A 301 -21.23 9.97 10.38
N LEU A 302 -20.07 9.48 10.83
CA LEU A 302 -18.94 9.18 9.94
C LEU A 302 -19.31 8.08 8.93
N LEU A 303 -20.01 7.04 9.39
CA LEU A 303 -20.48 5.96 8.54
C LEU A 303 -21.47 6.48 7.48
N MET A 304 -22.45 7.30 7.90
CA MET A 304 -23.42 7.89 6.97
C MET A 304 -22.76 8.84 5.97
N GLN A 305 -21.75 9.61 6.39
CA GLN A 305 -20.95 10.45 5.48
C GLN A 305 -20.21 9.62 4.44
N GLN A 306 -19.67 8.48 4.85
CA GLN A 306 -18.98 7.55 3.96
C GLN A 306 -19.94 6.88 2.98
N TYR A 307 -21.16 6.51 3.41
CA TYR A 307 -22.18 5.96 2.52
C TYR A 307 -22.60 6.96 1.44
N THR A 308 -22.76 8.24 1.80
CA THR A 308 -23.08 9.30 0.82
C THR A 308 -21.96 9.41 -0.20
N ARG A 309 -20.71 9.43 0.27
CA ARG A 309 -19.53 9.50 -0.60
C ARG A 309 -19.47 8.31 -1.55
N LEU A 310 -19.73 7.10 -1.06
CA LEU A 310 -19.66 5.89 -1.87
C LEU A 310 -20.69 5.87 -2.99
N VAL A 311 -21.93 6.29 -2.71
CA VAL A 311 -22.99 6.40 -3.73
C VAL A 311 -22.60 7.43 -4.80
N LEU A 312 -22.18 8.63 -4.39
CA LEU A 312 -21.77 9.69 -5.33
C LEU A 312 -20.52 9.29 -6.14
N LEU A 313 -19.56 8.63 -5.50
CA LEU A 313 -18.37 8.09 -6.17
C LEU A 313 -18.74 7.03 -7.20
N THR A 314 -19.70 6.16 -6.90
CA THR A 314 -20.22 5.17 -7.86
C THR A 314 -20.77 5.86 -9.10
N VAL A 315 -21.56 6.92 -8.93
CA VAL A 315 -22.08 7.71 -10.06
C VAL A 315 -20.96 8.31 -10.89
N GLU A 316 -19.94 8.91 -10.26
CA GLU A 316 -18.81 9.52 -10.98
C GLU A 316 -17.94 8.47 -11.69
N VAL A 317 -17.72 7.29 -11.10
CA VAL A 317 -16.99 6.19 -11.76
C VAL A 317 -17.76 5.67 -12.97
N VAL A 318 -19.08 5.47 -12.85
CA VAL A 318 -19.94 5.04 -13.98
C VAL A 318 -19.92 6.08 -15.10
N ALA A 319 -19.99 7.37 -14.75
CA ALA A 319 -19.91 8.47 -15.71
C ALA A 319 -18.54 8.55 -16.39
N ALA A 320 -17.44 8.43 -15.62
CA ALA A 320 -16.07 8.46 -16.14
C ALA A 320 -15.77 7.27 -17.06
N ALA A 321 -16.31 6.09 -16.72
CA ALA A 321 -16.19 4.89 -17.53
C ALA A 321 -17.08 4.92 -18.79
N GLY A 322 -17.97 5.90 -18.93
CA GLY A 322 -18.87 6.04 -20.08
C GLY A 322 -19.85 4.86 -20.21
N LEU A 323 -20.24 4.24 -19.10
CA LEU A 323 -21.19 3.13 -19.11
C LEU A 323 -22.58 3.62 -19.48
N ALA A 324 -23.33 2.77 -20.20
CA ALA A 324 -24.72 3.07 -20.53
C ALA A 324 -25.58 3.07 -19.27
N THR A 325 -26.39 4.11 -19.10
CA THR A 325 -27.32 4.27 -17.97
C THR A 325 -28.69 4.72 -18.47
N GLU A 326 -29.75 4.32 -17.79
CA GLU A 326 -31.11 4.80 -18.09
C GLU A 326 -31.28 6.27 -17.71
N ARG A 327 -30.54 6.70 -16.69
CA ARG A 327 -30.52 8.07 -16.19
C ARG A 327 -29.34 8.85 -16.76
N PRO A 328 -29.53 10.08 -17.27
CA PRO A 328 -28.43 10.90 -17.76
C PRO A 328 -27.50 11.30 -16.61
N LEU A 329 -26.21 11.00 -16.76
CA LEU A 329 -25.17 11.37 -15.79
C LEU A 329 -24.46 12.65 -16.20
N ARG A 330 -24.00 13.42 -15.21
CA ARG A 330 -23.09 14.56 -15.47
C ARG A 330 -21.67 14.04 -15.72
N PRO A 331 -20.84 14.78 -16.48
CA PRO A 331 -19.42 14.45 -16.59
C PRO A 331 -18.77 14.41 -15.19
N ALA A 332 -17.91 13.43 -14.96
CA ALA A 332 -17.20 13.29 -13.70
C ALA A 332 -16.26 14.48 -13.45
N GLU A 333 -16.29 15.04 -12.24
CA GLU A 333 -15.46 16.17 -11.84
C GLU A 333 -14.30 15.75 -10.93
N ALA A 334 -14.52 14.79 -10.02
CA ALA A 334 -13.54 14.39 -9.02
C ALA A 334 -12.70 13.18 -9.48
N VAL A 335 -13.34 12.25 -10.19
CA VAL A 335 -12.71 11.02 -10.68
C VAL A 335 -11.94 11.30 -11.97
N SER A 336 -10.68 10.88 -12.04
CA SER A 336 -9.90 10.98 -13.26
C SER A 336 -10.52 10.12 -14.37
N VAL A 337 -10.64 10.68 -15.57
CA VAL A 337 -11.14 9.96 -16.77
C VAL A 337 -10.30 8.70 -17.08
N ARG A 338 -9.05 8.65 -16.60
CA ARG A 338 -8.20 7.46 -16.72
C ARG A 338 -8.60 6.43 -15.66
N SER A 339 -9.01 5.24 -16.10
CA SER A 339 -9.16 4.07 -15.22
C SER A 339 -7.88 3.88 -14.41
N SER A 340 -8.03 3.55 -13.12
CA SER A 340 -6.88 3.29 -12.25
C SER A 340 -6.02 2.13 -12.78
N GLY A 341 -6.62 1.21 -13.56
CA GLY A 341 -6.00 -0.06 -13.92
C GLY A 341 -5.98 -1.07 -12.76
N TYR A 342 -6.58 -0.73 -11.61
CA TYR A 342 -6.65 -1.58 -10.43
C TYR A 342 -7.32 -2.90 -10.76
N VAL A 343 -8.49 -2.87 -11.40
CA VAL A 343 -9.23 -4.11 -11.66
C VAL A 343 -8.46 -5.02 -12.62
N GLY A 344 -7.81 -4.45 -13.65
CA GLY A 344 -6.91 -5.20 -14.53
C GLY A 344 -5.73 -5.88 -13.82
N ALA A 345 -5.31 -5.38 -12.66
CA ALA A 345 -4.26 -6.01 -11.82
C ALA A 345 -4.75 -7.23 -11.03
N PHE A 346 -6.07 -7.42 -10.94
CA PHE A 346 -6.75 -8.53 -10.27
C PHE A 346 -7.69 -9.31 -11.19
N SER A 347 -7.83 -8.94 -12.46
CA SER A 347 -8.63 -9.70 -13.44
C SER A 347 -7.73 -10.48 -14.40
N GLY A 348 -6.45 -10.10 -14.52
CA GLY A 348 -5.54 -10.67 -15.49
C GLY A 348 -4.47 -11.53 -14.85
N SER A 349 -4.71 -12.83 -14.64
CA SER A 349 -3.75 -13.98 -14.63
C SER A 349 -2.37 -13.77 -13.97
N CYS A 350 -2.17 -12.75 -13.15
CA CYS A 350 -0.89 -12.42 -12.53
C CYS A 350 -0.51 -13.45 -11.47
N ASN A 351 -1.50 -14.18 -10.95
CA ASN A 351 -1.31 -15.24 -9.96
C ASN A 351 -1.19 -16.64 -10.59
N ASP A 352 -1.42 -16.82 -11.91
CA ASP A 352 -1.19 -18.11 -12.57
C ASP A 352 0.29 -18.49 -12.61
N VAL A 353 1.20 -17.56 -12.28
CA VAL A 353 2.64 -17.82 -12.14
C VAL A 353 2.94 -18.81 -11.02
N ALA A 354 2.17 -18.79 -9.92
CA ALA A 354 2.36 -19.74 -8.81
C ALA A 354 1.83 -21.14 -9.17
N ALA A 355 0.77 -21.24 -9.97
CA ALA A 355 0.23 -22.50 -10.44
C ALA A 355 1.05 -23.12 -11.59
N ALA A 356 1.74 -22.28 -12.38
CA ALA A 356 2.58 -22.71 -13.50
C ALA A 356 3.92 -23.35 -13.08
N LEU A 357 4.33 -23.23 -11.81
CA LEU A 357 5.54 -23.88 -11.30
C LEU A 357 5.39 -25.41 -11.15
N ASP A 358 4.16 -25.93 -11.12
CA ASP A 358 3.87 -27.37 -11.02
C ASP A 358 3.41 -28.01 -12.34
N ALA A 359 3.14 -27.21 -13.38
CA ALA A 359 2.72 -27.72 -14.69
C ALA A 359 3.92 -27.75 -15.64
N ASP A 360 4.59 -28.90 -15.70
CA ASP A 360 5.70 -29.21 -16.60
C ASP A 360 5.55 -28.58 -18.02
N ALA A 361 6.46 -27.65 -18.31
CA ALA A 361 7.11 -27.46 -19.61
C ALA A 361 6.25 -27.19 -20.86
N SER A 362 5.13 -26.46 -20.76
CA SER A 362 4.63 -25.72 -21.92
C SER A 362 4.96 -24.25 -21.78
N ALA A 363 5.90 -23.77 -22.60
CA ALA A 363 6.35 -22.39 -22.71
C ALA A 363 5.25 -21.47 -23.30
N GLN A 364 4.05 -21.51 -22.74
CA GLN A 364 3.07 -20.46 -22.96
C GLN A 364 3.65 -19.21 -22.30
N GLN A 365 3.96 -18.25 -23.17
CA GLN A 365 4.43 -16.92 -22.82
C GLN A 365 3.49 -16.32 -21.77
N GLN A 366 3.87 -16.40 -20.50
CA GLN A 366 3.18 -15.69 -19.42
C GLN A 366 3.19 -14.23 -19.81
N GLN A 367 2.01 -13.69 -20.11
CA GLN A 367 1.88 -12.29 -20.45
C GLN A 367 2.26 -11.50 -19.19
N PRO A 368 3.30 -10.66 -19.24
CA PRO A 368 3.73 -9.91 -18.06
C PRO A 368 2.59 -9.03 -17.59
N CYS A 369 2.43 -8.95 -16.27
CA CYS A 369 1.45 -8.06 -15.67
C CYS A 369 1.74 -6.61 -16.09
N PRO A 370 0.71 -5.81 -16.39
CA PRO A 370 0.93 -4.40 -16.65
C PRO A 370 1.54 -3.72 -15.42
N SER A 371 2.68 -3.05 -15.61
CA SER A 371 3.45 -2.33 -14.57
C SER A 371 2.56 -1.41 -13.72
N ARG A 372 1.67 -0.65 -14.38
CA ARG A 372 0.71 0.23 -13.71
C ARG A 372 -0.22 -0.50 -12.75
N GLY A 373 -0.74 -1.66 -13.14
CA GLY A 373 -1.62 -2.44 -12.28
C GLY A 373 -0.92 -2.91 -11.01
N LEU A 374 0.33 -3.37 -11.14
CA LEU A 374 1.18 -3.74 -10.01
C LEU A 374 1.47 -2.53 -9.11
N ALA A 375 1.81 -1.39 -9.70
CA ALA A 375 2.09 -0.16 -8.95
C ALA A 375 0.88 0.29 -8.12
N VAL A 376 -0.32 0.29 -8.70
CA VAL A 376 -1.55 0.67 -8.00
C VAL A 376 -1.92 -0.35 -6.92
N ARG A 377 -1.79 -1.66 -7.21
CA ARG A 377 -1.96 -2.73 -6.22
C ARG A 377 -1.01 -2.53 -5.03
N MET A 378 0.25 -2.18 -5.30
CA MET A 378 1.23 -1.89 -4.26
C MET A 378 0.88 -0.63 -3.46
N LEU A 379 0.43 0.45 -4.10
CA LEU A 379 0.00 1.65 -3.39
C LEU A 379 -1.16 1.32 -2.43
N ILE A 380 -2.14 0.53 -2.85
CA ILE A 380 -3.28 0.15 -2.01
C ILE A 380 -2.85 -0.77 -0.86
N ALA A 381 -2.04 -1.79 -1.16
CA ALA A 381 -1.50 -2.68 -0.14
C ALA A 381 -0.63 -1.91 0.87
N PHE A 382 0.16 -0.96 0.41
CA PHE A 382 0.93 -0.06 1.26
C PHE A 382 0.03 0.78 2.17
N MET A 383 -1.05 1.39 1.66
CA MET A 383 -1.99 2.14 2.48
C MET A 383 -2.56 1.29 3.62
N GLY A 384 -3.02 0.07 3.32
CA GLY A 384 -3.50 -0.86 4.34
C GLY A 384 -2.42 -1.28 5.33
N ALA A 385 -1.19 -1.52 4.85
CA ALA A 385 -0.05 -1.94 5.68
C ALA A 385 0.39 -0.84 6.66
N VAL A 386 0.41 0.42 6.23
CA VAL A 386 0.73 1.57 7.09
C VAL A 386 -0.30 1.75 8.22
N LEU A 387 -1.55 1.34 7.98
CA LEU A 387 -2.61 1.30 9.00
C LEU A 387 -2.53 0.07 9.91
N GLY A 388 -1.54 -0.80 9.73
CA GLY A 388 -1.29 -1.97 10.58
C GLY A 388 -1.91 -3.27 10.08
N SER A 389 -2.49 -3.30 8.87
CA SER A 389 -2.99 -4.55 8.28
C SER A 389 -1.81 -5.43 7.84
N THR A 390 -1.52 -6.48 8.60
CA THR A 390 -0.47 -7.47 8.28
C THR A 390 -0.74 -8.17 6.95
N TRP A 391 -2.00 -8.46 6.65
CA TRP A 391 -2.40 -9.04 5.38
C TRP A 391 -2.13 -8.11 4.19
N SER A 392 -2.33 -6.79 4.36
CA SER A 392 -1.98 -5.82 3.32
C SER A 392 -0.46 -5.73 3.14
N LEU A 393 0.33 -5.89 4.21
CA LEU A 393 1.78 -5.99 4.12
C LEU A 393 2.21 -7.24 3.32
N ASP A 394 1.62 -8.40 3.60
CA ASP A 394 1.92 -9.63 2.85
C ASP A 394 1.59 -9.46 1.36
N LYS A 395 0.46 -8.82 1.05
CA LYS A 395 0.06 -8.52 -0.34
C LYS A 395 0.95 -7.47 -1.02
N PHE A 396 1.52 -6.55 -0.26
CA PHE A 396 2.53 -5.61 -0.76
C PHE A 396 3.80 -6.37 -1.16
N VAL A 397 4.30 -7.26 -0.30
CA VAL A 397 5.49 -8.09 -0.56
C VAL A 397 5.26 -9.03 -1.76
N GLU A 398 4.07 -9.63 -1.87
CA GLU A 398 3.68 -10.45 -3.02
C GLU A 398 3.75 -9.66 -4.33
N ALA A 399 3.18 -8.44 -4.36
CA ALA A 399 3.21 -7.59 -5.54
C ALA A 399 4.62 -7.12 -5.90
N ILE A 400 5.46 -6.79 -4.91
CA ILE A 400 6.89 -6.50 -5.12
C ILE A 400 7.59 -7.67 -5.79
N ARG A 401 7.37 -8.90 -5.30
CA ARG A 401 8.02 -10.10 -5.82
C ARG A 401 7.63 -10.35 -7.27
N VAL A 402 6.35 -10.23 -7.60
CA VAL A 402 5.88 -10.34 -8.99
C VAL A 402 6.54 -9.30 -9.89
N ALA A 403 6.66 -8.04 -9.44
CA ALA A 403 7.35 -6.99 -10.21
C ALA A 403 8.86 -7.27 -10.38
N TYR A 404 9.51 -7.76 -9.32
CA TYR A 404 10.93 -8.11 -9.31
C TYR A 404 11.22 -9.27 -10.27
N ASP A 405 10.41 -10.32 -10.23
CA ASP A 405 10.53 -11.51 -11.09
C ASP A 405 10.25 -11.17 -12.56
N GLN A 406 9.45 -10.14 -12.83
CA GLN A 406 9.22 -9.59 -14.19
C GLN A 406 10.37 -8.68 -14.67
N GLY A 407 11.38 -8.39 -13.85
CA GLY A 407 12.47 -7.49 -14.22
C GLY A 407 12.03 -6.02 -14.35
N VAL A 408 10.95 -5.63 -13.67
CA VAL A 408 10.53 -4.22 -13.54
C VAL A 408 11.45 -3.56 -12.53
N ALA A 409 11.94 -2.35 -12.82
CA ALA A 409 12.79 -1.64 -11.87
C ALA A 409 11.96 -0.89 -10.82
N ALA A 410 12.53 -0.66 -9.64
CA ALA A 410 11.84 0.04 -8.56
C ALA A 410 11.37 1.45 -8.96
N ASP A 411 12.21 2.20 -9.69
CA ASP A 411 11.91 3.54 -10.19
C ASP A 411 10.84 3.54 -11.29
N GLU A 412 10.88 2.57 -12.21
CA GLU A 412 9.86 2.36 -13.23
C GLU A 412 8.49 2.12 -12.58
N LEU A 413 8.43 1.21 -11.62
CA LEU A 413 7.21 0.86 -10.90
C LEU A 413 6.62 2.05 -10.14
N PHE A 414 7.50 2.86 -9.53
CA PHE A 414 7.08 4.07 -8.85
C PHE A 414 6.63 5.18 -9.80
N ALA A 415 7.24 5.29 -10.99
CA ALA A 415 6.90 6.27 -12.01
C ALA A 415 5.53 6.02 -12.68
N GLU A 416 5.00 4.79 -12.58
CA GLU A 416 3.64 4.46 -13.06
C GLU A 416 2.52 5.13 -12.24
N LEU A 417 2.83 5.59 -11.02
CA LEU A 417 1.86 6.23 -10.12
C LEU A 417 1.79 7.73 -10.37
N ASP A 418 0.57 8.22 -10.53
CA ASP A 418 0.29 9.63 -10.80
C ASP A 418 0.25 10.44 -9.49
N GLU A 419 0.71 11.69 -9.51
CA GLU A 419 0.72 12.57 -8.32
C GLU A 419 -0.67 12.75 -7.67
N ARG A 420 -1.72 12.67 -8.50
CA ARG A 420 -3.12 12.74 -8.04
C ARG A 420 -3.52 11.54 -7.19
N GLU A 421 -2.97 10.36 -7.45
CA GLU A 421 -3.26 9.14 -6.70
C GLU A 421 -2.69 9.26 -5.28
N PHE A 422 -1.51 9.87 -5.13
CA PHE A 422 -0.94 10.25 -3.83
C PHE A 422 -1.72 11.37 -3.14
N ALA A 423 -2.21 12.36 -3.89
CA ALA A 423 -3.06 13.41 -3.31
C ALA A 423 -4.38 12.86 -2.75
N GLN A 424 -4.92 11.82 -3.39
CA GLN A 424 -6.18 11.18 -3.02
C GLN A 424 -6.04 10.01 -2.03
N SER A 425 -4.82 9.56 -1.74
CA SER A 425 -4.56 8.46 -0.80
C SER A 425 -4.93 8.80 0.65
N GLY A 426 -5.12 10.09 0.94
CA GLY A 426 -5.23 10.61 2.31
C GLY A 426 -3.87 10.58 3.03
N GLY A 427 -3.67 11.48 4.00
CA GLY A 427 -2.47 11.46 4.84
C GLY A 427 -2.44 10.18 5.67
N LEU A 428 -1.52 9.25 5.35
CA LEU A 428 -1.45 7.93 6.00
C LEU A 428 -0.88 7.99 7.42
N LEU A 429 -0.02 8.97 7.68
CA LEU A 429 0.49 9.21 9.01
C LEU A 429 -0.35 10.33 9.64
N PRO A 430 -0.84 10.14 10.88
CA PRO A 430 -1.42 11.22 11.68
C PRO A 430 -0.30 12.11 12.16
N ILE A 431 0.43 12.72 11.22
CA ILE A 431 1.29 13.84 11.52
C ILE A 431 0.29 14.94 11.81
N SER A 432 0.14 15.25 13.10
CA SER A 432 -0.58 16.43 13.54
C SER A 432 0.10 17.60 12.84
N SER A 433 -0.44 18.00 11.69
CA SER A 433 -0.12 19.26 11.05
C SER A 433 -0.75 20.29 11.97
N GLN A 434 -0.08 20.54 13.10
CA GLN A 434 -0.52 21.50 14.07
C GLN A 434 -0.60 22.81 13.27
N PRO A 435 -1.79 23.44 13.19
CA PRO A 435 -1.95 24.65 12.41
C PRO A 435 -0.90 25.63 12.93
N PRO A 436 -0.13 26.28 12.04
CA PRO A 436 0.98 27.14 12.45
C PRO A 436 0.43 28.14 13.46
N ALA A 437 0.98 28.10 14.68
CA ALA A 437 0.57 29.03 15.72
C ALA A 437 0.81 30.44 15.18
N ALA A 438 -0.25 31.26 15.16
CA ALA A 438 -0.21 32.60 14.56
C ALA A 438 0.98 33.40 15.14
N GLY A 439 2.07 33.53 14.37
CA GLY A 439 3.28 34.25 14.76
C GLY A 439 4.60 33.48 14.64
N SER A 440 4.62 32.16 14.43
CA SER A 440 5.87 31.46 14.15
C SER A 440 6.23 31.55 12.65
N SER A 441 7.45 32.01 12.33
CA SER A 441 8.04 31.93 10.98
C SER A 441 8.40 30.47 10.66
N GLN A 442 7.39 29.60 10.59
CA GLN A 442 7.59 28.20 10.28
C GLN A 442 7.82 28.01 8.78
N LEU A 443 8.83 27.19 8.48
CA LEU A 443 9.11 26.65 7.17
C LEU A 443 7.84 26.02 6.57
N PRO A 444 7.63 26.12 5.24
CA PRO A 444 6.48 25.52 4.58
C PRO A 444 6.42 24.03 4.91
N VAL A 445 5.34 23.60 5.55
CA VAL A 445 5.09 22.17 5.83
C VAL A 445 4.86 21.49 4.49
N ALA A 446 5.65 20.45 4.21
CA ALA A 446 5.51 19.65 2.99
C ALA A 446 4.07 19.13 2.85
N PRO A 447 3.46 19.19 1.66
CA PRO A 447 2.17 18.57 1.40
C PRO A 447 2.14 17.11 1.84
N GLN A 448 1.04 16.67 2.47
CA GLN A 448 0.93 15.29 3.01
C GLN A 448 1.17 14.19 1.97
N HIS A 449 0.83 14.45 0.70
CA HIS A 449 1.03 13.49 -0.38
C HIS A 449 2.51 13.27 -0.72
N GLU A 450 3.38 14.27 -0.50
CA GLU A 450 4.83 14.10 -0.66
C GLU A 450 5.41 13.13 0.38
N ILE A 451 4.85 13.15 1.60
CA ILE A 451 5.24 12.22 2.67
C ILE A 451 4.83 10.80 2.28
N THR A 452 3.59 10.60 1.84
CA THR A 452 3.12 9.29 1.34
C THR A 452 4.01 8.81 0.19
N LYS A 453 4.32 9.69 -0.76
CA LYS A 453 5.16 9.41 -1.92
C LYS A 453 6.57 8.95 -1.51
N THR A 454 7.19 9.67 -0.58
CA THR A 454 8.54 9.34 -0.05
C THR A 454 8.55 8.02 0.73
N LEU A 455 7.50 7.77 1.53
CA LEU A 455 7.39 6.52 2.28
C LEU A 455 7.19 5.32 1.36
N LEU A 456 6.33 5.43 0.35
CA LEU A 456 6.14 4.36 -0.62
C LEU A 456 7.45 4.07 -1.37
N SER A 457 8.13 5.11 -1.87
CA SER A 457 9.40 4.92 -2.60
C SER A 457 10.47 4.25 -1.72
N SER A 458 10.52 4.60 -0.43
CA SER A 458 11.36 3.95 0.56
C SER A 458 11.01 2.47 0.73
N TRP A 459 9.72 2.12 0.86
CA TRP A 459 9.27 0.73 1.00
C TRP A 459 9.62 -0.13 -0.21
N ILE A 460 9.38 0.38 -1.43
CA ILE A 460 9.74 -0.32 -2.68
C ILE A 460 11.24 -0.60 -2.69
N SER A 461 12.06 0.42 -2.40
CA SER A 461 13.52 0.31 -2.40
C SER A 461 14.02 -0.68 -1.34
N LEU A 462 13.50 -0.61 -0.11
CA LEU A 462 13.85 -1.55 0.95
C LEU A 462 13.53 -2.99 0.57
N SER A 463 12.37 -3.22 -0.06
CA SER A 463 12.00 -4.58 -0.48
C SER A 463 12.90 -5.11 -1.58
N TYR A 464 13.23 -4.30 -2.61
CA TYR A 464 14.16 -4.69 -3.67
C TYR A 464 15.57 -4.96 -3.11
N MET A 465 16.09 -4.08 -2.24
CA MET A 465 17.39 -4.29 -1.58
C MET A 465 17.39 -5.54 -0.69
N THR A 466 16.28 -5.83 -0.01
CA THR A 466 16.13 -7.05 0.79
C THR A 466 16.21 -8.29 -0.08
N LEU A 467 15.48 -8.34 -1.20
CA LEU A 467 15.56 -9.45 -2.16
C LEU A 467 16.99 -9.62 -2.71
N ALA A 468 17.67 -8.51 -3.05
CA ALA A 468 19.05 -8.52 -3.52
C ALA A 468 20.02 -9.09 -2.47
N GLN A 469 19.90 -8.68 -1.20
CA GLN A 469 20.74 -9.16 -0.10
C GLN A 469 20.49 -10.62 0.27
N LEU A 470 19.28 -11.11 0.03
CA LEU A 470 18.94 -12.53 0.13
C LEU A 470 19.37 -13.34 -1.10
N ALA A 471 20.15 -12.73 -2.01
CA ALA A 471 20.68 -13.33 -3.22
C ALA A 471 19.60 -13.84 -4.20
N VAL A 472 18.41 -13.23 -4.20
CA VAL A 472 17.38 -13.50 -5.21
C VAL A 472 17.83 -12.89 -6.54
N PRO A 473 17.97 -13.67 -7.62
CA PRO A 473 18.49 -13.15 -8.89
C PRO A 473 17.49 -12.19 -9.53
N TYR A 474 17.94 -10.98 -9.87
CA TYR A 474 17.14 -10.02 -10.64
C TYR A 474 17.38 -10.21 -12.14
N PRO A 475 16.35 -10.50 -12.96
CA PRO A 475 16.53 -10.84 -14.38
C PRO A 475 17.26 -9.78 -15.20
N SER A 476 17.06 -8.50 -14.88
CA SER A 476 17.53 -7.35 -15.67
C SER A 476 18.69 -6.59 -15.01
N ALA A 477 19.42 -7.21 -14.08
CA ALA A 477 20.44 -6.54 -13.26
C ALA A 477 21.60 -5.94 -14.06
N GLY A 478 21.93 -6.54 -15.22
CA GLY A 478 22.99 -6.06 -16.09
C GLY A 478 22.57 -4.90 -17.01
N GLU A 479 21.27 -4.67 -17.18
CA GLU A 479 20.73 -3.73 -18.17
C GLU A 479 20.31 -2.40 -17.52
N LYS A 480 19.83 -2.43 -16.29
CA LYS A 480 19.26 -1.27 -15.60
C LYS A 480 20.13 -0.85 -14.43
N LEU A 481 20.79 0.31 -14.52
CA LEU A 481 21.47 0.91 -13.37
C LEU A 481 20.43 1.48 -12.40
N GLY A 482 20.60 1.25 -11.10
CA GLY A 482 19.68 1.78 -10.09
C GLY A 482 18.37 1.02 -9.93
N TRP A 483 18.28 -0.19 -10.48
CA TRP A 483 17.06 -1.01 -10.49
C TRP A 483 16.44 -1.27 -9.11
N ALA A 484 17.21 -1.17 -8.02
CA ALA A 484 16.80 -1.50 -6.66
C ALA A 484 16.27 -0.32 -5.83
N TRP A 485 16.24 0.91 -6.35
CA TRP A 485 15.73 2.06 -5.59
C TRP A 485 14.87 3.01 -6.41
N ALA A 486 13.96 3.70 -5.74
CA ALA A 486 12.98 4.61 -6.32
C ALA A 486 12.86 5.90 -5.50
N GLY A 487 12.71 7.05 -6.18
CA GLY A 487 12.42 8.33 -5.53
C GLY A 487 13.58 8.98 -4.76
N PHE A 488 14.73 8.32 -4.65
CA PHE A 488 15.94 8.87 -4.04
C PHE A 488 16.77 9.59 -5.09
N GLY A 489 17.06 10.88 -4.86
CA GLY A 489 17.88 11.69 -5.75
C GLY A 489 19.38 11.46 -5.59
N ASP A 490 19.81 10.85 -4.49
CA ASP A 490 21.23 10.64 -4.15
C ASP A 490 21.55 9.14 -3.92
N PRO A 491 22.52 8.57 -4.67
CA PRO A 491 23.05 7.24 -4.41
C PRO A 491 23.54 7.00 -2.98
N ILE A 492 23.97 8.04 -2.26
CA ILE A 492 24.44 7.94 -0.87
C ILE A 492 23.30 7.48 0.05
N GLU A 493 22.08 7.98 -0.15
CA GLU A 493 20.91 7.57 0.63
C GLU A 493 20.57 6.10 0.37
N ALA A 494 20.67 5.67 -0.89
CA ALA A 494 20.46 4.28 -1.27
C ALA A 494 21.48 3.33 -0.61
N ILE A 495 22.75 3.73 -0.49
CA ILE A 495 23.77 2.97 0.25
C ILE A 495 23.40 2.86 1.73
N GLY A 496 22.98 3.97 2.36
CA GLY A 496 22.55 3.96 3.76
C GLY A 496 21.36 3.04 4.02
N MET A 497 20.39 2.98 3.09
CA MET A 497 19.26 2.05 3.15
C MET A 497 19.69 0.59 2.99
N ASN A 498 20.62 0.32 2.07
CA ASN A 498 21.19 -1.02 1.91
C ASN A 498 21.92 -1.48 3.19
N ASP A 499 22.70 -0.61 3.82
CA ASP A 499 23.35 -0.92 5.11
C ASP A 499 22.32 -1.19 6.21
N PHE A 500 21.24 -0.40 6.24
CA PHE A 500 20.11 -0.63 7.15
C PHE A 500 19.49 -2.02 6.95
N VAL A 501 19.15 -2.41 5.71
CA VAL A 501 18.61 -3.74 5.38
C VAL A 501 19.55 -4.84 5.86
N GLY A 502 20.85 -4.70 5.61
CA GLY A 502 21.85 -5.69 6.03
C GLY A 502 21.98 -5.83 7.54
N ASN A 503 21.84 -4.72 8.27
CA ASN A 503 21.81 -4.76 9.73
C ASN A 503 20.56 -5.48 10.25
N VAL A 504 19.39 -5.24 9.65
CA VAL A 504 18.13 -5.91 10.05
C VAL A 504 18.21 -7.41 9.77
N ILE A 505 18.68 -7.83 8.59
CA ILE A 505 18.84 -9.25 8.24
C ILE A 505 19.84 -9.93 9.19
N ARG A 506 20.99 -9.29 9.48
CA ARG A 506 21.96 -9.82 10.46
C ARG A 506 21.36 -9.97 11.85
N GLN A 507 20.59 -8.98 12.30
CA GLN A 507 19.92 -9.02 13.60
C GLN A 507 18.89 -10.17 13.66
N MET A 508 18.14 -10.40 12.57
CA MET A 508 17.23 -11.55 12.48
C MET A 508 17.97 -12.90 12.56
N ALA A 509 19.19 -12.96 12.03
CA ALA A 509 20.05 -14.14 12.12
C ALA A 509 20.77 -14.28 13.48
N GLY A 510 20.48 -13.43 14.47
CA GLY A 510 21.12 -13.45 15.79
C GLY A 510 22.54 -12.84 15.82
N GLY A 511 22.99 -12.20 14.75
CA GLY A 511 24.28 -11.51 14.70
C GLY A 511 24.24 -10.16 15.44
N ASP A 512 25.39 -9.72 15.97
CA ASP A 512 25.53 -8.38 16.55
C ASP A 512 25.44 -7.33 15.42
N PRO A 513 24.44 -6.42 15.43
CA PRO A 513 24.26 -5.42 14.38
C PRO A 513 25.44 -4.45 14.23
N ARG A 514 26.36 -4.39 15.20
CA ARG A 514 27.52 -3.48 15.18
C ARG A 514 28.77 -4.07 14.53
N THR A 515 28.77 -5.36 14.22
CA THR A 515 29.85 -5.94 13.43
C THR A 515 29.66 -5.58 11.97
N THR A 516 30.13 -4.39 11.57
CA THR A 516 30.39 -4.15 10.15
C THR A 516 31.43 -5.17 9.72
N PRO A 517 31.16 -6.01 8.71
CA PRO A 517 32.19 -6.89 8.20
C PRO A 517 33.36 -6.01 7.77
N ALA A 518 34.52 -6.23 8.39
CA ALA A 518 35.73 -5.52 8.00
C ALA A 518 35.90 -5.72 6.48
N PRO A 519 36.19 -4.65 5.71
CA PRO A 519 36.39 -4.79 4.27
C PRO A 519 37.41 -5.91 4.06
N PRO A 520 37.14 -6.84 3.11
CA PRO A 520 38.07 -7.93 2.85
C PRO A 520 39.45 -7.32 2.63
N PRO A 521 40.50 -7.83 3.30
CA PRO A 521 41.84 -7.26 3.16
C PRO A 521 42.18 -7.23 1.67
N PRO A 522 42.75 -6.12 1.16
CA PRO A 522 43.08 -6.01 -0.25
C PRO A 522 43.94 -7.22 -0.65
N PRO A 523 43.67 -7.83 -1.83
CA PRO A 523 44.30 -9.08 -2.25
C PRO A 523 45.84 -8.99 -2.27
N ASP A 524 46.41 -7.79 -2.32
CA ASP A 524 47.84 -7.54 -2.37
C ASP A 524 48.56 -7.58 -1.01
N MET A 525 47.86 -7.62 0.13
CA MET A 525 48.51 -7.65 1.46
C MET A 525 48.71 -9.06 2.05
N VAL A 526 48.12 -10.10 1.45
CA VAL A 526 48.29 -11.49 1.93
C VAL A 526 49.59 -12.11 1.40
N ALA A 527 50.23 -11.51 0.39
CA ALA A 527 51.43 -12.06 -0.25
C ALA A 527 52.76 -11.63 0.40
N GLN A 528 52.79 -10.65 1.33
CA GLN A 528 54.05 -10.12 1.88
C GLN A 528 54.37 -10.54 3.33
N ASN A 529 53.51 -11.30 4.00
CA ASN A 529 53.71 -11.68 5.40
C ASN A 529 54.08 -13.16 5.63
N LEU A 530 54.61 -13.83 4.60
CA LEU A 530 55.34 -15.09 4.77
C LEU A 530 56.84 -14.80 4.92
N GLY A 531 57.20 -14.14 6.03
CA GLY A 531 58.59 -14.02 6.50
C GLY A 531 58.97 -15.22 7.39
N PRO A 532 60.21 -15.72 7.33
CA PRO A 532 60.60 -16.99 7.93
C PRO A 532 60.67 -16.90 9.47
N ALA A 533 60.19 -17.95 10.11
CA ALA A 533 60.34 -18.19 11.53
C ALA A 533 61.82 -18.43 11.89
N GLY A 534 62.35 -17.56 12.75
CA GLY A 534 63.57 -17.68 13.54
C GLY A 534 63.51 -16.52 14.54
N GLY A 535 63.76 -16.65 15.83
CA GLY A 535 64.50 -17.64 16.59
C GLY A 535 65.14 -16.83 17.72
N GLU A 536 64.79 -17.18 18.96
CA GLU A 536 65.61 -17.07 20.16
C GLU A 536 65.99 -15.70 20.76
N GLU A 537 66.05 -15.77 22.10
CA GLU A 537 66.90 -15.05 23.06
C GLU A 537 66.40 -13.79 23.81
N GLU A 538 66.15 -14.08 25.10
CA GLU A 538 66.37 -13.31 26.33
C GLU A 538 67.41 -12.18 26.25
N GLU A 539 67.15 -11.05 26.94
CA GLU A 539 67.93 -10.66 28.12
C GLU A 539 67.35 -9.40 28.79
N GLU A 540 67.34 -9.44 30.11
CA GLU A 540 67.08 -8.33 31.04
C GLU A 540 68.29 -7.37 31.08
N GLU A 541 68.06 -6.06 31.18
CA GLU A 541 68.95 -5.23 32.01
C GLU A 541 68.24 -3.96 32.51
N GLU A 542 68.19 -3.85 33.85
CA GLU A 542 67.96 -2.65 34.63
C GLU A 542 69.15 -1.68 34.50
N GLY A 543 68.88 -0.37 34.43
CA GLY A 543 69.94 0.63 34.54
C GLY A 543 69.44 2.08 34.47
N ALA A 544 69.24 2.69 35.64
CA ALA A 544 68.96 4.11 35.81
C ALA A 544 70.24 4.97 35.64
N SER A 545 70.11 6.15 35.01
CA SER A 545 70.98 7.31 35.28
C SER A 545 70.37 8.60 34.71
N GLU A 546 70.19 9.57 35.59
CA GLU A 546 69.96 10.99 35.29
C GLU A 546 71.19 11.63 34.61
N GLY A 547 70.99 12.75 33.91
CA GLY A 547 72.09 13.60 33.43
C GLY A 547 71.69 14.53 32.28
N GLU A 548 71.38 15.78 32.63
CA GLU A 548 71.17 16.92 31.74
C GLU A 548 72.41 17.25 30.88
N GLU A 549 72.22 17.68 29.63
CA GLU A 549 72.74 18.94 29.06
C GLU A 549 72.35 19.11 27.58
N GLU A 550 71.64 20.21 27.30
CA GLU A 550 71.54 20.88 25.98
C GLU A 550 72.92 21.52 25.63
N PRO A 551 73.27 21.85 24.36
CA PRO A 551 72.45 22.77 23.55
C PRO A 551 72.51 22.67 22.00
N ALA A 552 71.48 23.29 21.41
CA ALA A 552 71.50 24.08 20.17
C ALA A 552 71.98 23.43 18.86
N GLY A 553 71.03 23.09 17.98
CA GLY A 553 71.34 22.85 16.56
C GLY A 553 70.15 22.51 15.68
N LYS A 554 69.44 23.54 15.19
CA LYS A 554 68.79 23.64 13.87
C LYS A 554 68.09 22.38 13.32
N GLY A 555 66.76 22.40 13.27
CA GLY A 555 66.00 21.43 12.48
C GLY A 555 64.51 21.74 12.41
N LEU A 556 64.17 22.73 11.59
CA LEU A 556 62.82 23.23 11.35
C LEU A 556 62.04 22.20 10.50
N GLU A 557 61.71 21.03 11.06
CA GLU A 557 60.98 19.97 10.33
C GLU A 557 60.25 18.93 11.21
N GLN A 558 59.73 19.33 12.39
CA GLN A 558 58.92 18.44 13.25
C GLN A 558 57.68 19.10 13.86
N LEU A 559 56.99 19.96 13.11
CA LEU A 559 55.70 20.57 13.53
C LEU A 559 54.46 19.90 12.92
N SER A 560 54.54 18.61 12.58
CA SER A 560 53.41 17.86 11.98
C SER A 560 53.13 16.49 12.62
N LYS A 561 53.69 16.16 13.79
CA LYS A 561 53.52 14.83 14.40
C LYS A 561 52.87 14.77 15.78
N GLU A 562 52.41 15.89 16.34
CA GLU A 562 51.87 15.87 17.70
C GLU A 562 50.62 16.74 17.89
N ARG A 563 49.54 16.34 17.21
CA ARG A 563 48.16 16.64 17.62
C ARG A 563 47.23 15.54 17.12
N ARG A 564 47.50 14.29 17.53
CA ARG A 564 46.41 13.31 17.63
C ARG A 564 45.59 13.71 18.86
N PRO A 565 44.32 14.11 18.72
CA PRO A 565 43.47 14.26 19.89
C PRO A 565 43.36 12.88 20.52
N ARG A 566 43.83 12.73 21.77
CA ARG A 566 43.48 11.61 22.64
C ARG A 566 41.97 11.64 22.87
N ARG A 567 41.21 11.15 21.89
CA ARG A 567 39.76 11.00 21.93
C ARG A 567 39.45 9.54 22.26
N SER A 568 39.84 9.13 23.46
CA SER A 568 39.41 7.88 24.06
C SER A 568 39.34 8.06 25.57
N GLY A 569 38.52 9.01 26.01
CA GLY A 569 37.87 8.88 27.30
C GLY A 569 36.75 7.85 27.15
N PRO A 570 36.51 6.95 28.13
CA PRO A 570 35.34 6.08 28.12
C PRO A 570 34.13 7.00 28.04
N GLY A 571 33.50 7.02 26.86
CA GLY A 571 32.34 7.87 26.61
C GLY A 571 31.33 7.61 27.71
N SER A 572 30.91 8.68 28.39
CA SER A 572 29.89 8.62 29.44
C SER A 572 28.77 7.70 28.94
N PRO A 573 28.42 6.64 29.69
CA PRO A 573 27.42 5.69 29.24
C PRO A 573 26.16 6.49 28.94
N LEU A 574 25.79 6.56 27.66
CA LEU A 574 24.53 7.16 27.24
C LEU A 574 23.45 6.32 27.92
N LEU A 575 22.84 6.87 28.97
CA LEU A 575 21.76 6.23 29.69
C LEU A 575 20.61 6.04 28.70
N ARG A 576 20.40 4.80 28.27
CA ARG A 576 19.22 4.43 27.48
C ARG A 576 18.01 4.56 28.40
N VAL A 577 17.32 5.69 28.32
CA VAL A 577 15.99 5.83 28.91
C VAL A 577 15.03 5.11 27.96
N GLN A 578 14.48 3.99 28.40
CA GLN A 578 13.34 3.38 27.72
C GLN A 578 12.14 4.30 27.96
N ASP A 579 11.69 4.94 26.89
CA ASP A 579 10.45 5.71 26.91
C ASP A 579 9.44 4.96 26.04
N ASP A 580 8.59 4.16 26.70
CA ASP A 580 7.54 3.37 26.05
C ASP A 580 6.54 4.26 25.28
N SER A 581 6.46 5.56 25.63
CA SER A 581 5.60 6.52 24.95
C SER A 581 6.14 6.95 23.58
N LEU A 582 7.41 6.71 23.27
CA LEU A 582 7.96 7.00 21.94
C LEU A 582 7.27 6.19 20.85
N SER A 583 6.85 4.97 21.15
CA SER A 583 6.14 4.11 20.20
C SER A 583 4.80 4.69 19.75
N SER A 584 4.12 5.40 20.66
CA SER A 584 2.81 5.99 20.41
C SER A 584 2.90 7.44 19.91
N THR A 585 3.94 8.18 20.29
CA THR A 585 4.08 9.62 20.01
C THR A 585 5.03 9.96 18.88
N SER A 586 6.07 9.15 18.62
CA SER A 586 7.09 9.45 17.61
C SER A 586 6.73 8.84 16.26
N THR A 587 6.44 9.71 15.29
CA THR A 587 6.22 9.31 13.89
C THR A 587 7.46 8.66 13.29
N ALA A 588 8.66 9.15 13.62
CA ALA A 588 9.92 8.57 13.16
C ALA A 588 10.12 7.15 13.68
N PHE A 589 9.80 6.88 14.94
CA PHE A 589 9.87 5.53 15.51
C PHE A 589 8.87 4.59 14.82
N ARG A 590 7.65 5.08 14.55
CA ARG A 590 6.64 4.28 13.82
C ARG A 590 7.10 3.92 12.41
N VAL A 591 7.65 4.88 11.66
CA VAL A 591 8.19 4.65 10.31
C VAL A 591 9.33 3.63 10.36
N LEU A 592 10.28 3.78 11.29
CA LEU A 592 11.38 2.83 11.46
C LEU A 592 10.88 1.42 11.78
N SER A 593 9.92 1.30 12.71
CA SER A 593 9.31 0.02 13.07
C SER A 593 8.66 -0.65 11.86
N GLN A 594 7.89 0.12 11.08
CA GLN A 594 7.28 -0.37 9.84
C GLN A 594 8.31 -0.83 8.81
N GLN A 595 9.41 -0.10 8.63
CA GLN A 595 10.50 -0.49 7.73
C GLN A 595 11.17 -1.81 8.18
N VAL A 596 11.38 -2.00 9.49
CA VAL A 596 11.89 -3.27 10.04
C VAL A 596 10.90 -4.42 9.78
N THR A 597 9.61 -4.20 10.04
CA THR A 597 8.56 -5.20 9.78
C THR A 597 8.48 -5.57 8.30
N LEU A 598 8.67 -4.60 7.40
CA LEU A 598 8.72 -4.85 5.96
C LEU A 598 9.90 -5.74 5.57
N VAL A 599 11.13 -5.43 6.01
CA VAL A 599 12.32 -6.26 5.73
C VAL A 599 12.13 -7.69 6.25
N GLN A 600 11.54 -7.84 7.44
CA GLN A 600 11.20 -9.14 8.01
C GLN A 600 10.16 -9.90 7.18
N ALA A 601 9.14 -9.22 6.66
CA ALA A 601 8.11 -9.82 5.82
C ALA A 601 8.69 -10.30 4.48
N VAL A 602 9.52 -9.48 3.82
CA VAL A 602 10.22 -9.87 2.58
C VAL A 602 11.18 -11.04 2.84
N SER A 603 11.91 -11.02 3.95
CA SER A 603 12.84 -12.11 4.30
C SER A 603 12.11 -13.44 4.52
N ARG A 604 10.95 -13.40 5.18
CA ARG A 604 10.10 -14.59 5.36
C ARG A 604 9.58 -15.11 4.02
N SER A 605 9.14 -14.25 3.11
CA SER A 605 8.57 -14.69 1.83
C SER A 605 9.59 -15.43 0.95
N VAL A 606 10.88 -15.13 1.08
CA VAL A 606 11.96 -15.88 0.42
C VAL A 606 12.27 -17.20 1.13
N GLY A 607 12.33 -17.18 2.46
CA GLY A 607 12.71 -18.35 3.27
C GLY A 607 11.73 -19.51 3.26
N PHE A 608 10.44 -19.25 3.01
CA PHE A 608 9.40 -20.30 2.94
C PHE A 608 9.46 -21.17 1.67
N GLY A 609 10.37 -20.90 0.72
CA GLY A 609 10.44 -21.62 -0.56
C GLY A 609 11.61 -22.61 -0.74
N SER A 610 12.52 -22.77 0.25
CA SER A 610 13.74 -23.57 0.07
C SER A 610 13.96 -24.72 1.06
N ALA A 611 12.92 -25.15 1.79
CA ALA A 611 13.00 -26.31 2.69
C ALA A 611 12.35 -27.54 2.06
#